data_AF-B4IS86-F1
#
_entry.id   AF-B4IS86-F1
#
_cell.length_a   1.000
_cell.length_b   1.000
_cell.length_c   1.000
_cell.angle_alpha   90.00
_cell.angle_beta   90.00
_cell.angle_gamma   90.00
#
_symmetry.space_group_name_H-M   'P 1'
#
loop_
_entity.id
_entity.type
_entity.pdbx_description
1 polymer ?
#
loop_
_entity_poly.entity_id
_entity_poly.type
_entity_poly.pdbx_seq_one_letter_code
_entity_poly.pdbx_strand_id
1 'polypeptide(L)'
;MEVYTFEKSFLERLKEAEAVLSWDGAVMPASQVRSEWKSFVELQIEPAGWQAIWKIPRVICEDLKLRYPTIVYGYVEQVIFDELKAVFVVTAVQDNDVHLPESNEVSLIELWPTIKQENEALNVDTTAECIDRLRFFYCHVWMPWDKDYDDDRDWVQMHLQARIQLACDLSKNKLSRPLALHMRTLLMEAKSERCRGRER
;
A
#
# COMPACT_ATOMS: atom_id res chain seq x y z
N MET A 1 9.20 -16.52 8.68
CA MET A 1 8.32 -16.66 7.50
C MET A 1 8.86 -15.77 6.40
N GLU A 2 9.03 -16.29 5.20
CA GLU A 2 9.54 -15.54 4.05
C GLU A 2 8.38 -14.85 3.33
N VAL A 3 8.61 -13.61 2.91
CA VAL A 3 7.65 -12.77 2.18
C VAL A 3 8.28 -12.30 0.88
N TYR A 4 7.44 -11.93 -0.07
CA TYR A 4 7.89 -11.35 -1.33
C TYR A 4 8.59 -10.00 -1.12
N THR A 5 9.68 -9.80 -1.87
CA THR A 5 10.44 -8.55 -1.92
C THR A 5 10.67 -8.16 -3.36
N PHE A 6 10.37 -6.90 -3.70
CA PHE A 6 10.45 -6.40 -5.08
C PHE A 6 11.41 -5.22 -5.18
N GLU A 7 12.44 -5.36 -6.00
CA GLU A 7 13.37 -4.27 -6.34
C GLU A 7 13.13 -3.83 -7.79
N LYS A 8 12.24 -2.85 -7.96
CA LYS A 8 11.83 -2.37 -9.29
C LYS A 8 12.49 -1.05 -9.64
N SER A 9 12.83 -0.90 -10.92
CA SER A 9 13.35 0.33 -11.51
C SER A 9 12.28 1.41 -11.66
N PHE A 10 12.72 2.64 -11.95
CA PHE A 10 11.82 3.75 -12.27
C PHE A 10 10.89 3.41 -13.45
N LEU A 11 11.44 2.82 -14.51
CA LEU A 11 10.67 2.51 -15.71
C LEU A 11 9.64 1.41 -15.44
N GLU A 12 9.97 0.42 -14.61
CA GLU A 12 9.01 -0.61 -14.18
C GLU A 12 7.88 0.02 -13.37
N ARG A 13 8.20 0.81 -12.33
CA ARG A 13 7.19 1.49 -11.50
C ARG A 13 6.28 2.42 -12.30
N LEU A 14 6.84 3.14 -13.28
CA LEU A 14 6.07 4.01 -14.16
C LEU A 14 5.08 3.20 -15.02
N LYS A 15 5.57 2.16 -15.71
CA LYS A 15 4.73 1.29 -16.53
C LYS A 15 3.63 0.60 -15.73
N GLU A 16 3.94 0.16 -14.51
CA GLU A 16 2.96 -0.44 -13.61
C GLU A 16 1.83 0.52 -13.28
N ALA A 17 2.16 1.77 -12.94
CA ALA A 17 1.15 2.76 -12.59
C ALA A 17 0.37 3.26 -13.81
N GLU A 18 1.02 3.42 -14.96
CA GLU A 18 0.35 3.74 -16.24
C GLU A 18 -0.60 2.61 -16.67
N ALA A 19 -0.24 1.35 -16.45
CA ALA A 19 -1.15 0.23 -16.74
C ALA A 19 -2.43 0.24 -15.91
N VAL A 20 -2.44 0.93 -14.76
CA VAL A 20 -3.62 1.09 -13.90
C VAL A 20 -4.36 2.39 -14.22
N LEU A 21 -3.63 3.49 -14.48
CA LEU A 21 -4.20 4.84 -14.48
C LEU A 21 -4.26 5.51 -15.86
N SER A 22 -3.67 4.91 -16.89
CA SER A 22 -3.68 5.47 -18.23
C SER A 22 -4.71 4.73 -19.09
N TRP A 23 -5.76 5.44 -19.49
CA TRP A 23 -6.72 4.95 -20.46
C TRP A 23 -6.64 5.81 -21.73
N ASP A 24 -6.73 5.18 -22.90
CA ASP A 24 -6.53 5.68 -24.28
C ASP A 24 -6.83 7.18 -24.52
N GLY A 25 -5.90 8.05 -24.11
CA GLY A 25 -6.00 9.50 -24.28
C GLY A 25 -7.07 10.21 -23.42
N ALA A 26 -7.68 9.53 -22.45
CA ALA A 26 -8.65 10.13 -21.53
C ALA A 26 -7.97 10.86 -20.38
N VAL A 27 -8.55 11.98 -19.96
CA VAL A 27 -8.13 12.71 -18.75
C VAL A 27 -8.38 11.82 -17.53
N MET A 28 -7.37 11.62 -16.69
CA MET A 28 -7.48 10.90 -15.42
C MET A 28 -7.58 11.91 -14.25
N PRO A 29 -8.79 12.26 -13.79
CA PRO A 29 -8.96 13.15 -12.65
C PRO A 29 -8.58 12.46 -11.34
N ALA A 30 -8.19 13.25 -10.34
CA ALA A 30 -7.76 12.73 -9.05
C ALA A 30 -8.87 11.93 -8.34
N SER A 31 -10.14 12.31 -8.51
CA SER A 31 -11.28 11.60 -7.93
C SER A 31 -11.43 10.15 -8.45
N GLN A 32 -11.00 9.87 -9.68
CA GLN A 32 -11.13 8.55 -10.30
C GLN A 32 -9.97 7.61 -9.97
N VAL A 33 -8.80 8.13 -9.59
CA VAL A 33 -7.60 7.33 -9.28
C VAL A 33 -7.89 6.19 -8.31
N ARG A 34 -8.67 6.46 -7.25
CA ARG A 34 -9.01 5.41 -6.28
C ARG A 34 -9.87 4.32 -6.91
N SER A 35 -10.82 4.67 -7.77
CA SER A 35 -11.69 3.73 -8.47
C SER A 35 -10.89 2.80 -9.39
N GLU A 36 -9.96 3.35 -10.17
CA GLU A 36 -9.10 2.53 -11.05
C GLU A 36 -8.25 1.52 -10.28
N TRP A 37 -7.70 1.94 -9.13
CA TRP A 37 -6.99 1.01 -8.25
C TRP A 37 -7.89 -0.10 -7.69
N LYS A 38 -9.15 0.18 -7.39
CA LYS A 38 -10.10 -0.86 -6.95
C LYS A 38 -10.32 -1.88 -8.06
N SER A 39 -10.65 -1.41 -9.26
CA SER A 39 -10.87 -2.25 -10.45
C SER A 39 -9.65 -3.12 -10.75
N PHE A 40 -8.44 -2.53 -10.69
CA PHE A 40 -7.20 -3.27 -10.90
C PHE A 40 -6.98 -4.35 -9.83
N VAL A 41 -7.19 -4.04 -8.55
CA VAL A 41 -7.00 -5.00 -7.45
C VAL A 41 -7.98 -6.15 -7.56
N GLU A 42 -9.25 -5.88 -7.87
CA GLU A 42 -10.30 -6.88 -8.04
C GLU A 42 -9.96 -7.91 -9.14
N LEU A 43 -9.27 -7.49 -10.18
CA LEU A 43 -8.87 -8.36 -11.30
C LEU A 43 -7.60 -9.18 -11.05
N GLN A 44 -6.80 -8.86 -10.01
CA GLN A 44 -5.44 -9.40 -9.87
C GLN A 44 -5.21 -10.17 -8.57
N ILE A 45 -5.96 -9.88 -7.51
CA ILE A 45 -5.73 -10.48 -6.20
C ILE A 45 -6.61 -11.71 -6.00
N GLU A 46 -6.09 -12.69 -5.27
CA GLU A 46 -6.91 -13.76 -4.72
C GLU A 46 -7.89 -13.18 -3.68
N PRO A 47 -9.20 -13.44 -3.78
CA PRO A 47 -10.20 -12.77 -2.93
C PRO A 47 -10.19 -13.26 -1.48
N ALA A 48 -9.61 -14.43 -1.21
CA ALA A 48 -9.58 -15.07 0.11
C ALA A 48 -8.51 -16.17 0.20
N GLY A 49 -8.24 -16.63 1.42
CA GLY A 49 -7.50 -17.86 1.73
C GLY A 49 -5.97 -17.75 1.71
N TRP A 50 -5.41 -16.65 1.23
CA TRP A 50 -3.95 -16.46 1.20
C TRP A 50 -3.38 -16.02 2.54
N GLN A 51 -2.22 -16.54 2.88
CA GLN A 51 -1.49 -16.31 4.12
C GLN A 51 -0.56 -15.11 3.98
N ALA A 52 -0.45 -14.33 5.05
CA ALA A 52 0.30 -13.09 5.05
C ALA A 52 0.86 -12.74 6.43
N ILE A 53 1.83 -11.83 6.41
CA ILE A 53 2.31 -11.12 7.58
C ILE A 53 1.65 -9.74 7.60
N TRP A 54 1.02 -9.37 8.71
CA TRP A 54 0.57 -8.00 8.95
C TRP A 54 1.62 -7.26 9.77
N LYS A 55 2.19 -6.19 9.19
CA LYS A 55 3.09 -5.27 9.88
C LYS A 55 2.25 -4.13 10.44
N ILE A 56 1.89 -4.21 11.71
CA ILE A 56 0.94 -3.29 12.32
C ILE A 56 1.51 -1.86 12.28
N PRO A 57 0.79 -0.89 11.67
CA PRO A 57 1.21 0.51 11.66
C PRO A 57 1.40 1.05 13.07
N ARG A 58 2.37 1.96 13.24
CA ARG A 58 2.64 2.62 14.53
C ARG A 58 1.38 3.19 15.19
N VAL A 59 0.51 3.83 14.42
CA VAL A 59 -0.73 4.44 14.93
C VAL A 59 -1.63 3.37 15.57
N ILE A 60 -1.82 2.23 14.89
CA ILE A 60 -2.62 1.12 15.42
C ILE A 60 -1.92 0.50 16.65
N CYS A 61 -0.60 0.37 16.65
CA CYS A 61 0.13 -0.06 17.85
C CYS A 61 -0.10 0.89 19.03
N GLU A 62 -0.07 2.21 18.81
CA GLU A 62 -0.29 3.21 19.85
C GLU A 62 -1.73 3.14 20.41
N ASP A 63 -2.73 3.03 19.54
CA ASP A 63 -4.15 2.92 19.92
C ASP A 63 -4.43 1.66 20.73
N LEU A 64 -3.83 0.53 20.33
CA LEU A 64 -3.98 -0.76 20.98
C LEU A 64 -2.97 -1.00 22.12
N LYS A 65 -2.13 -0.01 22.44
CA LYS A 65 -1.06 -0.09 23.44
C LYS A 65 -0.09 -1.25 23.23
N LEU A 66 0.17 -1.59 21.97
CA LEU A 66 1.12 -2.60 21.55
C LEU A 66 2.52 -2.01 21.39
N ARG A 67 3.54 -2.85 21.57
CA ARG A 67 4.93 -2.45 21.33
C ARG A 67 5.21 -2.35 19.84
N TYR A 68 5.58 -1.17 19.37
CA TYR A 68 6.06 -1.01 17.99
C TYR A 68 7.55 -1.43 17.85
N PRO A 69 7.93 -2.20 16.81
CA PRO A 69 7.06 -2.80 15.78
C PRO A 69 6.36 -4.06 16.29
N THR A 70 5.08 -4.22 15.94
CA THR A 70 4.34 -5.47 16.13
C THR A 70 4.11 -6.13 14.77
N ILE A 71 4.39 -7.43 14.67
CA ILE A 71 4.22 -8.21 13.46
C ILE A 71 3.44 -9.47 13.81
N VAL A 72 2.37 -9.73 13.06
CA VAL A 72 1.50 -10.90 13.26
C VAL A 72 1.33 -11.69 11.97
N TYR A 73 1.02 -12.97 12.11
CA TYR A 73 0.80 -13.90 11.01
C TYR A 73 -0.64 -14.41 11.03
N GLY A 74 -1.15 -14.69 9.84
CA GLY A 74 -2.55 -15.01 9.64
C GLY A 74 -2.87 -15.26 8.17
N TYR A 75 -4.16 -15.30 7.87
CA TYR A 75 -4.67 -15.41 6.52
C TYR A 75 -5.77 -14.39 6.26
N VAL A 76 -5.97 -14.06 4.98
CA VAL A 76 -7.09 -13.22 4.55
C VAL A 76 -8.34 -14.08 4.41
N GLU A 77 -9.35 -13.79 5.20
CA GLU A 77 -10.66 -14.43 5.09
C GLU A 77 -11.43 -13.87 3.88
N GLN A 78 -11.37 -12.55 3.68
CA GLN A 78 -12.04 -11.88 2.58
C GLN A 78 -11.36 -10.56 2.23
N VAL A 79 -11.21 -10.26 0.94
CA VAL A 79 -10.83 -8.93 0.44
C VAL A 79 -12.07 -8.04 0.28
N ILE A 80 -12.01 -6.81 0.81
CA ILE A 80 -13.02 -5.77 0.68
C ILE A 80 -12.54 -4.78 -0.38
N PHE A 81 -12.83 -5.07 -1.65
CA PHE A 81 -12.33 -4.33 -2.81
C PHE A 81 -12.67 -2.83 -2.75
N ASP A 82 -13.89 -2.51 -2.35
CA ASP A 82 -14.36 -1.12 -2.25
C ASP A 82 -13.55 -0.26 -1.29
N GLU A 83 -12.92 -0.87 -0.30
CA GLU A 83 -12.13 -0.16 0.69
C GLU A 83 -10.62 -0.30 0.49
N LEU A 84 -10.20 -1.20 -0.40
CA LEU A 84 -8.81 -1.67 -0.53
C LEU A 84 -8.30 -2.21 0.82
N LYS A 85 -9.16 -2.96 1.49
CA LYS A 85 -8.93 -3.60 2.79
C LYS A 85 -9.18 -5.10 2.70
N ALA A 86 -8.87 -5.80 3.77
CA ALA A 86 -9.17 -7.22 3.93
C ALA A 86 -9.58 -7.50 5.37
N VAL A 87 -10.42 -8.52 5.53
CA VAL A 87 -10.67 -9.18 6.80
C VAL A 87 -9.54 -10.18 7.01
N PHE A 88 -8.70 -9.93 8.01
CA PHE A 88 -7.50 -10.69 8.31
C PHE A 88 -7.65 -11.43 9.65
N VAL A 89 -7.50 -12.75 9.60
CA VAL A 89 -7.60 -13.63 10.75
C VAL A 89 -6.21 -13.94 11.28
N VAL A 90 -5.94 -13.55 12.52
CA VAL A 90 -4.63 -13.74 13.16
C VAL A 90 -4.52 -15.16 13.69
N THR A 91 -3.52 -15.90 13.22
CA THR A 91 -3.26 -17.29 13.65
C THR A 91 -2.05 -17.41 14.56
N ALA A 92 -1.09 -16.50 14.45
CA ALA A 92 0.07 -16.48 15.33
C ALA A 92 0.56 -15.04 15.57
N VAL A 93 1.01 -14.79 16.79
CA VAL A 93 1.61 -13.53 17.19
C VAL A 93 3.05 -13.77 17.63
N GLN A 94 3.95 -12.83 17.34
CA GLN A 94 5.35 -12.93 17.77
C GLN A 94 5.53 -12.77 19.29
N ASP A 95 4.59 -12.12 19.96
CA ASP A 95 4.66 -11.79 21.39
C ASP A 95 3.39 -12.29 22.09
N ASN A 96 3.55 -13.08 23.14
CA ASN A 96 2.44 -13.72 23.86
C ASN A 96 1.53 -12.69 24.58
N ASP A 97 2.03 -11.47 24.80
CA ASP A 97 1.29 -10.39 25.46
C ASP A 97 0.47 -9.51 24.49
N VAL A 98 0.43 -9.85 23.20
CA VAL A 98 -0.36 -9.12 22.20
C VAL A 98 -1.76 -9.69 22.13
N HIS A 99 -2.73 -8.91 22.62
CA HIS A 99 -4.14 -9.21 22.53
C HIS A 99 -4.76 -8.45 21.36
N LEU A 100 -4.94 -9.13 20.23
CA LEU A 100 -5.67 -8.63 19.07
C LEU A 100 -7.02 -9.35 18.96
N PRO A 101 -8.06 -8.71 18.41
CA PRO A 101 -9.22 -9.42 17.90
C PRO A 101 -8.78 -10.55 16.96
N GLU A 102 -9.54 -11.65 16.93
CA GLU A 102 -9.24 -12.77 16.04
C GLU A 102 -9.36 -12.36 14.56
N SER A 103 -10.36 -11.53 14.25
CA SER A 103 -10.60 -10.96 12.92
C SER A 103 -10.42 -9.45 12.93
N ASN A 104 -9.63 -8.93 11.99
CA ASN A 104 -9.25 -7.52 11.91
C ASN A 104 -9.46 -7.00 10.49
N GLU A 105 -10.08 -5.82 10.36
CA GLU A 105 -10.13 -5.13 9.08
C GLU A 105 -8.83 -4.33 8.87
N VAL A 106 -8.03 -4.72 7.89
CA VAL A 106 -6.68 -4.20 7.66
C VAL A 106 -6.52 -3.68 6.24
N SER A 107 -5.70 -2.66 6.03
CA SER A 107 -5.45 -2.18 4.67
C SER A 107 -4.57 -3.17 3.90
N LEU A 108 -4.90 -3.42 2.62
CA LEU A 108 -4.12 -4.34 1.78
C LEU A 108 -2.63 -3.97 1.72
N ILE A 109 -2.31 -2.67 1.75
CA ILE A 109 -0.92 -2.19 1.69
C ILE A 109 -0.10 -2.53 2.94
N GLU A 110 -0.75 -2.95 4.04
CA GLU A 110 -0.11 -3.33 5.31
C GLU A 110 0.18 -4.84 5.40
N LEU A 111 -0.46 -5.63 4.53
CA LEU A 111 -0.29 -7.07 4.45
C LEU A 111 0.86 -7.45 3.52
N TRP A 112 1.62 -8.48 3.89
CA TRP A 112 2.74 -9.01 3.12
C TRP A 112 2.51 -10.50 2.87
N PRO A 113 2.06 -10.90 1.67
CA PRO A 113 1.84 -12.31 1.37
C PRO A 113 3.08 -13.14 1.65
N THR A 114 2.91 -14.31 2.25
CA THR A 114 4.00 -15.25 2.47
C THR A 114 4.29 -16.04 1.21
N ILE A 115 5.56 -16.38 0.98
CA ILE A 115 5.94 -17.21 -0.18
C ILE A 115 5.37 -18.62 -0.03
N LYS A 116 5.45 -19.17 1.17
CA LYS A 116 4.84 -20.47 1.49
C LYS A 116 3.39 -20.26 1.86
N GLN A 117 2.54 -21.04 1.21
CA GLN A 117 1.10 -21.08 1.40
C GLN A 117 0.69 -22.51 1.74
N GLU A 118 -0.31 -22.67 2.60
CA GLU A 118 -0.93 -23.97 2.82
C GLU A 118 -1.69 -24.47 1.59
N ASN A 119 -2.30 -23.54 0.85
CA ASN A 119 -2.97 -23.85 -0.41
C ASN A 119 -2.11 -23.44 -1.61
N GLU A 120 -1.43 -24.41 -2.23
CA GLU A 120 -0.58 -24.21 -3.40
C GLU A 120 -1.36 -23.86 -4.69
N ALA A 121 -2.69 -23.98 -4.69
CA ALA A 121 -3.53 -23.63 -5.85
C ALA A 121 -3.76 -22.12 -6.00
N LEU A 122 -3.48 -21.33 -4.96
CA LEU A 122 -3.64 -19.88 -4.99
C LEU A 122 -2.51 -19.21 -5.78
N ASN A 123 -2.83 -18.24 -6.63
CA ASN A 123 -1.84 -17.45 -7.36
C ASN A 123 -1.31 -16.31 -6.48
N VAL A 124 -0.53 -16.67 -5.47
CA VAL A 124 -0.03 -15.71 -4.48
C VAL A 124 1.08 -14.82 -5.05
N ASP A 125 1.81 -15.26 -6.08
CA ASP A 125 2.77 -14.42 -6.79
C ASP A 125 2.10 -13.18 -7.40
N THR A 126 0.95 -13.36 -8.06
CA THR A 126 0.18 -12.25 -8.65
C THR A 126 -0.43 -11.37 -7.58
N THR A 127 -0.93 -11.96 -6.49
CA THR A 127 -1.43 -11.23 -5.32
C THR A 127 -0.34 -10.35 -4.68
N ALA A 128 0.87 -10.90 -4.49
CA ALA A 128 2.00 -10.18 -3.93
C ALA A 128 2.48 -9.03 -4.82
N GLU A 129 2.53 -9.27 -6.13
CA GLU A 129 2.86 -8.27 -7.15
C GLU A 129 1.82 -7.13 -7.17
N CYS A 130 0.53 -7.46 -7.12
CA CYS A 130 -0.56 -6.48 -7.04
C CYS A 130 -0.46 -5.61 -5.79
N ILE A 131 -0.29 -6.24 -4.61
CA ILE A 131 -0.15 -5.51 -3.34
C ILE A 131 1.12 -4.65 -3.34
N ASP A 132 2.23 -5.11 -3.91
CA ASP A 132 3.44 -4.30 -4.04
C ASP A 132 3.22 -3.03 -4.86
N ARG A 133 2.53 -3.13 -6.01
CA ARG A 133 2.15 -1.97 -6.83
C ARG A 133 1.27 -0.99 -6.06
N LEU A 134 0.21 -1.51 -5.44
CA LEU A 134 -0.73 -0.73 -4.64
C LEU A 134 -0.02 -0.02 -3.48
N ARG A 135 0.81 -0.75 -2.74
CA ARG A 135 1.59 -0.22 -1.61
C ARG A 135 2.54 0.86 -2.09
N PHE A 136 3.29 0.64 -3.17
CA PHE A 136 4.21 1.63 -3.70
C PHE A 136 3.47 2.93 -4.04
N PHE A 137 2.35 2.83 -4.75
CA PHE A 137 1.55 3.98 -5.15
C PHE A 137 1.02 4.78 -3.95
N TYR A 138 0.30 4.13 -3.03
CA TYR A 138 -0.33 4.84 -1.90
C TYR A 138 0.64 5.26 -0.78
N CYS A 139 1.84 4.67 -0.74
CA CYS A 139 2.88 5.08 0.20
C CYS A 139 3.81 6.15 -0.36
N HIS A 140 4.00 6.27 -1.67
CA HIS A 140 5.05 7.12 -2.24
C HIS A 140 4.61 8.09 -3.32
N VAL A 141 3.46 7.86 -3.96
CA VAL A 141 3.01 8.64 -5.11
C VAL A 141 1.76 9.45 -4.76
N TRP A 142 0.75 8.80 -4.20
CA TRP A 142 -0.49 9.44 -3.76
C TRP A 142 -0.26 10.26 -2.49
N MET A 143 -0.62 11.53 -2.54
CA MET A 143 -0.48 12.49 -1.45
C MET A 143 -1.85 12.84 -0.84
N PRO A 144 -1.89 13.22 0.45
CA PRO A 144 -3.16 13.43 1.15
C PRO A 144 -4.05 14.53 0.54
N TRP A 145 -3.43 15.54 -0.10
CA TRP A 145 -4.12 16.66 -0.75
C TRP A 145 -4.56 16.36 -2.18
N ASP A 146 -4.19 15.22 -2.77
CA ASP A 146 -4.63 14.88 -4.13
C ASP A 146 -6.15 14.65 -4.20
N LYS A 147 -6.77 14.25 -3.08
CA LYS A 147 -8.22 14.08 -3.01
C LYS A 147 -8.99 15.40 -3.17
N ASP A 148 -8.32 16.53 -2.91
CA ASP A 148 -8.90 17.87 -2.93
C ASP A 148 -8.62 18.58 -4.27
N TYR A 149 -8.03 17.89 -5.25
CA TYR A 149 -7.76 18.43 -6.58
C TYR A 149 -9.05 18.54 -7.41
N ASP A 150 -9.13 19.57 -8.24
CA ASP A 150 -10.24 19.75 -9.18
C ASP A 150 -10.22 18.66 -10.27
N ASP A 151 -11.40 18.14 -10.60
CA ASP A 151 -11.60 17.07 -11.60
C ASP A 151 -11.43 17.52 -13.06
N ASP A 152 -11.08 18.80 -13.29
CA ASP A 152 -10.81 19.35 -14.62
C ASP A 152 -9.36 19.13 -15.08
N ARG A 153 -8.51 18.52 -14.25
CA ARG A 153 -7.08 18.30 -14.53
C ARG A 153 -6.72 16.84 -14.66
N ASP A 154 -5.79 16.57 -15.58
CA ASP A 154 -5.16 15.26 -15.71
C ASP A 154 -4.11 15.07 -14.61
N TRP A 155 -4.48 14.35 -13.55
CA TRP A 155 -3.60 14.06 -12.42
C TRP A 155 -2.39 13.22 -12.86
N VAL A 156 -2.58 12.28 -13.80
CA VAL A 156 -1.52 11.40 -14.30
C VAL A 156 -0.46 12.22 -15.02
N GLN A 157 -0.87 13.05 -15.99
CA GLN A 157 0.03 13.91 -16.74
C GLN A 157 0.80 14.88 -15.82
N MET A 158 0.12 15.41 -14.80
CA MET A 158 0.71 16.42 -13.91
C MET A 158 1.66 15.85 -12.86
N HIS A 159 1.41 14.65 -12.35
CA HIS A 159 2.04 14.20 -11.11
C HIS A 159 2.73 12.84 -11.19
N LEU A 160 2.21 11.90 -11.98
CA LEU A 160 2.59 10.49 -11.86
C LEU A 160 4.09 10.29 -12.03
N GLN A 161 4.63 10.72 -13.18
CA GLN A 161 6.03 10.53 -13.51
C GLN A 161 6.97 11.21 -12.50
N ALA A 162 6.70 12.48 -12.17
CA ALA A 162 7.55 13.26 -11.27
C ALA A 162 7.62 12.67 -9.86
N ARG A 163 6.50 12.16 -9.34
CA ARG A 163 6.43 11.58 -7.99
C ARG A 163 7.04 10.18 -7.93
N ILE A 164 6.86 9.36 -8.97
CA ILE A 164 7.57 8.08 -9.08
C ILE A 164 9.08 8.32 -9.16
N GLN A 165 9.52 9.30 -9.95
CA GLN A 165 10.94 9.68 -10.05
C GLN A 165 11.50 10.08 -8.68
N LEU A 166 10.80 10.96 -7.94
CA LEU A 166 11.18 11.36 -6.59
C LEU A 166 11.29 10.16 -5.64
N ALA A 167 10.30 9.25 -5.66
CA ALA A 167 10.30 8.05 -4.83
C ALA A 167 11.52 7.14 -5.12
N CYS A 168 11.82 6.92 -6.41
CA CYS A 168 12.98 6.14 -6.84
C CYS A 168 14.32 6.82 -6.51
N ASP A 169 14.41 8.13 -6.62
CA ASP A 169 15.64 8.86 -6.32
C ASP A 169 15.94 8.90 -4.82
N LEU A 170 14.88 8.97 -4.00
CA LEU A 170 14.97 8.82 -2.54
C LEU A 170 15.38 7.40 -2.13
N SER A 171 14.87 6.36 -2.78
CA SER A 171 15.21 4.97 -2.44
C SER A 171 16.63 4.59 -2.87
N LYS A 172 17.09 5.10 -4.02
CA LYS A 172 18.42 4.82 -4.59
C LYS A 172 19.52 5.79 -4.12
N ASN A 173 19.24 6.63 -3.11
CA ASN A 173 20.18 7.61 -2.57
C ASN A 173 20.84 8.52 -3.63
N LYS A 174 20.10 8.88 -4.68
CA LYS A 174 20.61 9.75 -5.74
C LYS A 174 20.64 11.23 -5.34
N LEU A 175 19.90 11.59 -4.29
CA LEU A 175 19.88 12.94 -3.74
C LEU A 175 20.95 13.08 -2.67
N SER A 176 21.45 14.32 -2.47
CA SER A 176 22.34 14.61 -1.36
C SER A 176 21.66 14.29 -0.03
N ARG A 177 22.42 13.79 0.95
CA ARG A 177 21.87 13.39 2.26
C ARG A 177 21.03 14.48 2.93
N PRO A 178 21.44 15.77 2.97
CA PRO A 178 20.62 16.82 3.55
C PRO A 178 19.28 17.00 2.84
N LEU A 179 19.29 16.99 1.51
CA LEU A 179 18.08 17.13 0.70
C LEU A 179 17.14 15.93 0.88
N ALA A 180 17.67 14.71 0.84
CA ALA A 180 16.91 13.49 1.05
C ALA A 180 16.26 13.47 2.44
N LEU A 181 16.98 13.90 3.48
CA LEU A 181 16.44 14.01 4.83
C LEU A 181 15.31 15.03 4.88
N HIS A 182 15.54 16.23 4.34
CA HIS A 182 14.52 17.28 4.30
C HIS A 182 13.24 16.83 3.58
N MET A 183 13.36 16.19 2.42
CA MET A 183 12.23 15.64 1.68
C MET A 183 11.49 14.56 2.48
N ARG A 184 12.20 13.65 3.15
CA ARG A 184 11.57 12.62 4.00
C ARG A 184 10.81 13.24 5.16
N THR A 185 11.32 14.30 5.77
CA THR A 185 10.63 15.04 6.83
C THR A 185 9.33 15.64 6.32
N LEU A 186 9.37 16.39 5.21
CA LEU A 186 8.16 16.98 4.60
C LEU A 186 7.11 15.93 4.24
N LEU A 187 7.53 14.81 3.66
CA LEU A 187 6.64 13.70 3.31
C LEU A 187 6.05 13.01 4.55
N MET A 188 6.80 12.94 5.64
CA MET A 188 6.33 12.37 6.90
C MET A 188 5.31 13.28 7.58
N GLU A 189 5.57 14.59 7.60
CA GLU A 189 4.65 15.61 8.11
C GLU A 189 3.32 15.56 7.36
N ALA A 190 3.36 15.58 6.03
CA ALA A 190 2.17 15.42 5.17
C ALA A 190 1.36 14.15 5.52
N LYS A 191 2.03 13.01 5.69
CA LYS A 191 1.37 11.75 6.04
C LYS A 191 0.76 11.77 7.44
N SER A 192 1.37 12.48 8.39
CA SER A 192 0.83 12.60 9.74
C SER A 192 -0.50 13.35 9.77
N GLU A 193 -0.67 14.36 8.90
CA GLU A 193 -1.94 15.06 8.72
C GLU A 193 -3.04 14.15 8.17
N ARG A 194 -2.68 13.20 7.28
CA ARG A 194 -3.60 12.16 6.79
C ARG A 194 -4.11 11.26 7.91
N CYS A 195 -3.25 10.86 8.84
CA CYS A 195 -3.66 10.00 9.97
C CYS A 195 -4.59 10.75 10.93
N ARG A 196 -4.33 12.03 11.20
CA ARG A 196 -5.20 12.89 12.03
C ARG A 196 -6.54 13.21 11.37
N GLY A 197 -6.59 13.28 10.04
CA GLY A 197 -7.81 13.53 9.29
C GLY A 197 -8.79 12.35 9.22
N ARG A 198 -8.43 11.15 9.69
CA ARG A 198 -9.36 10.01 9.83
C ARG A 198 -10.25 10.09 11.09
N GLU A 199 -9.99 11.04 11.98
CA GLU A 199 -10.73 11.25 13.24
C GLU A 199 -11.88 12.28 13.12
N ARG A 200 -12.23 12.73 11.90
CA ARG A 200 -13.33 13.67 11.66
C ARG A 200 -14.31 13.16 10.63
#